data_AF-A0A9X6GCC0-F1
#
_entry.id   AF-A0A9X6GCC0-F1
#
_cell.length_a   1.000
_cell.length_b   1.000
_cell.length_c   1.000
_cell.angle_alpha   90.00
_cell.angle_beta   90.00
_cell.angle_gamma   90.00
#
_symmetry.space_group_name_H-M   'P 1'
#
loop_
_entity.id
_entity.type
_entity.pdbx_description
1 polymer ?
#
loop_
_entity_poly.entity_id
_entity_poly.type
_entity_poly.pdbx_seq_one_letter_code
_entity_poly.pdbx_strand_id
1 'polypeptide(L)'
;MEKGSSRFRRDTWMKLIALGGSEDEFEVAYARVIGTLVRYRIEKELTQSELAERSGLSVTTISNIESLHSVPSLKNYLKYVRGLDVEFGFRKRG
;
A
#
# COMPACT_ATOMS: atom_id res chain seq x y z
N MET A 1 20.54 16.83 1.40
CA MET A 1 20.07 15.48 1.77
C MET A 1 19.35 14.89 0.58
N GLU A 2 19.88 13.82 -0.02
CA GLU A 2 19.15 13.05 -1.04
C GLU A 2 17.87 12.52 -0.39
N LYS A 3 16.70 12.87 -0.95
CA LYS A 3 15.44 12.25 -0.54
C LYS A 3 15.58 10.74 -0.78
N GLY A 4 15.22 9.92 0.22
CA GLY A 4 15.23 8.47 0.08
C GLY A 4 14.46 8.02 -1.17
N SER A 5 14.76 6.84 -1.69
CA SER A 5 14.16 6.39 -2.95
C SER A 5 12.65 6.13 -2.76
N SER A 6 11.80 6.79 -3.55
CA SER A 6 10.36 6.47 -3.65
C SER A 6 10.11 5.14 -4.38
N ARG A 7 11.16 4.47 -4.87
CA ARG A 7 11.12 3.36 -5.81
C ARG A 7 10.35 2.14 -5.30
N PHE A 8 9.64 1.52 -6.24
CA PHE A 8 8.95 0.24 -6.06
C PHE A 8 9.96 -0.92 -5.98
N ARG A 9 9.82 -1.83 -5.01
CA ARG A 9 10.70 -3.00 -4.92
C ARG A 9 10.29 -4.08 -5.94
N ARG A 10 11.27 -4.68 -6.62
CA ARG A 10 11.02 -5.68 -7.68
C ARG A 10 10.33 -6.94 -7.14
N ASP A 11 10.69 -7.40 -5.94
CA ASP A 11 10.10 -8.57 -5.29
C ASP A 11 8.61 -8.36 -4.98
N THR A 12 8.23 -7.16 -4.55
CA THR A 12 6.81 -6.78 -4.39
C THR A 12 6.04 -6.96 -5.70
N TRP A 13 6.63 -6.60 -6.83
CA TRP A 13 5.94 -6.59 -8.13
C TRP A 13 5.56 -8.02 -8.53
N MET A 14 6.49 -8.94 -8.31
CA MET A 14 6.27 -10.36 -8.53
C MET A 14 5.14 -10.90 -7.65
N LYS A 15 5.07 -10.50 -6.38
CA LYS A 15 3.98 -10.93 -5.47
C LYS A 15 2.63 -10.38 -5.89
N LEU A 16 2.55 -9.09 -6.26
CA LEU A 16 1.30 -8.50 -6.74
C LEU A 16 0.80 -9.18 -8.02
N ILE A 17 1.71 -9.52 -8.95
CA ILE A 17 1.35 -10.27 -10.16
C ILE A 17 0.86 -11.68 -9.79
N ALA A 18 1.58 -12.38 -8.90
CA ALA A 18 1.21 -13.73 -8.49
C ALA A 18 -0.18 -13.75 -7.84
N LEU A 19 -0.45 -12.86 -6.89
CA LEU A 19 -1.77 -12.75 -6.26
C LEU A 19 -2.85 -12.27 -7.24
N GLY A 20 -2.50 -11.39 -8.18
CA GLY A 20 -3.41 -10.92 -9.22
C GLY A 20 -3.84 -12.00 -10.21
N GLY A 21 -3.09 -13.10 -10.31
CA GLY A 21 -3.43 -14.29 -11.10
C GLY A 21 -4.00 -15.44 -10.26
N SER A 22 -4.33 -15.22 -8.98
CA SER A 22 -4.93 -16.23 -8.10
C SER A 22 -6.37 -16.56 -8.53
N GLU A 23 -6.79 -17.81 -8.31
CA GLU A 23 -8.21 -18.21 -8.41
C GLU A 23 -9.04 -17.67 -7.24
N ASP A 24 -8.39 -17.31 -6.13
CA ASP A 24 -9.05 -16.68 -4.98
C ASP A 24 -9.32 -15.20 -5.28
N GLU A 25 -10.60 -14.86 -5.44
CA GLU A 25 -11.04 -13.50 -5.74
C GLU A 25 -10.67 -12.48 -4.63
N PHE A 26 -10.54 -12.93 -3.38
CA PHE A 26 -10.15 -12.07 -2.27
C PHE A 26 -8.66 -11.73 -2.31
N GLU A 27 -7.81 -12.67 -2.71
CA GLU A 27 -6.38 -12.41 -2.93
C GLU A 27 -6.16 -11.45 -4.11
N VAL A 28 -6.91 -11.62 -5.19
CA VAL A 28 -6.89 -10.69 -6.34
C VAL A 28 -7.34 -9.30 -5.90
N ALA A 29 -8.42 -9.21 -5.13
CA ALA A 29 -8.92 -7.94 -4.61
C ALA A 29 -7.90 -7.28 -3.66
N TYR A 30 -7.29 -8.06 -2.76
CA TYR A 30 -6.27 -7.58 -1.83
C TYR A 30 -5.04 -7.03 -2.57
N ALA A 31 -4.53 -7.76 -3.56
CA ALA A 31 -3.43 -7.31 -4.41
C ALA A 31 -3.75 -5.99 -5.13
N ARG A 32 -4.97 -5.86 -5.68
CA ARG A 32 -5.41 -4.62 -6.34
C ARG A 32 -5.44 -3.44 -5.38
N VAL A 33 -5.94 -3.63 -4.16
CA VAL A 33 -5.98 -2.59 -3.13
C VAL A 33 -4.57 -2.13 -2.76
N ILE A 34 -3.69 -3.06 -2.38
CA ILE A 34 -2.32 -2.71 -1.96
C ILE A 34 -1.54 -2.11 -3.13
N GLY A 35 -1.61 -2.71 -4.33
CA GLY A 35 -0.94 -2.18 -5.52
C GLY A 35 -1.37 -0.74 -5.85
N THR A 36 -2.66 -0.42 -5.68
CA THR A 36 -3.18 0.95 -5.86
C THR A 36 -2.58 1.91 -4.83
N LEU A 37 -2.51 1.50 -3.56
CA LEU A 37 -1.92 2.32 -2.50
C LEU A 37 -0.43 2.61 -2.76
N VAL A 38 0.35 1.59 -3.13
CA VAL A 38 1.77 1.80 -3.42
C VAL A 38 1.95 2.71 -4.63
N ARG A 39 1.14 2.53 -5.67
CA ARG A 39 1.15 3.43 -6.84
C ARG A 39 0.89 4.88 -6.42
N TYR A 40 -0.15 5.14 -5.63
CA TYR A 40 -0.44 6.49 -5.13
C TYR A 40 0.71 7.08 -4.28
N ARG A 41 1.40 6.27 -3.47
CA ARG A 41 2.59 6.75 -2.75
C ARG A 41 3.66 7.23 -3.73
N ILE A 42 3.94 6.45 -4.77
CA ILE A 42 4.98 6.73 -5.76
C ILE A 42 4.63 7.96 -6.60
N GLU A 43 3.39 8.05 -7.07
CA GLU A 43 2.88 9.19 -7.84
C GLU A 43 2.94 10.50 -7.03
N LYS A 44 2.81 10.42 -5.70
CA LYS A 44 3.00 11.56 -4.78
C LYS A 44 4.46 11.80 -4.37
N GLU A 45 5.41 11.07 -4.95
CA GLU A 45 6.85 11.14 -4.66
C GLU A 45 7.21 10.96 -3.19
N LEU A 46 6.37 10.24 -2.43
CA LEU A 46 6.60 10.01 -1.00
C LEU A 46 7.53 8.82 -0.80
N THR A 47 8.52 8.97 0.06
CA THR A 47 9.25 7.86 0.66
C THR A 47 8.37 7.11 1.66
N GLN A 48 8.75 5.87 1.98
CA GLN A 48 8.08 5.12 3.04
C GLN A 48 8.21 5.81 4.41
N SER A 49 9.31 6.53 4.65
CA SER A 49 9.53 7.32 5.87
C SER A 49 8.61 8.53 5.96
N GLU A 50 8.45 9.28 4.88
CA GLU A 50 7.51 10.41 4.84
C GLU A 50 6.05 9.93 5.00
N LEU A 51 5.69 8.79 4.39
CA LEU A 51 4.36 8.22 4.59
C LEU A 51 4.16 7.73 6.03
N ALA A 52 5.17 7.11 6.63
CA ALA A 52 5.14 6.68 8.03
C ALA A 52 4.89 7.86 8.97
N GLU A 53 5.59 8.98 8.77
CA GLU A 53 5.41 10.23 9.51
C GLU A 53 3.98 10.77 9.37
N ARG A 54 3.48 10.89 8.13
CA ARG A 54 2.12 11.41 7.84
C ARG A 54 1.00 10.54 8.40
N SER A 55 1.19 9.22 8.41
CA SER A 55 0.18 8.25 8.85
C SER A 55 0.24 7.92 10.35
N GLY A 56 1.33 8.29 11.03
CA GLY A 56 1.62 7.83 12.40
C GLY A 56 1.79 6.31 12.46
N LEU A 57 2.37 5.71 11.41
CA LEU A 57 2.79 4.32 11.34
C LEU A 57 4.32 4.24 11.45
N SER A 58 4.84 3.04 11.74
CA SER A 58 6.28 2.81 11.62
C SER A 58 6.66 2.57 10.16
N VAL A 59 7.91 2.90 9.79
CA VAL A 59 8.49 2.55 8.47
C VAL A 59 8.39 1.05 8.21
N THR A 60 8.61 0.22 9.24
CA THR A 60 8.47 -1.23 9.16
C THR A 60 7.03 -1.65 8.81
N THR A 61 6.02 -1.00 9.39
CA THR A 61 4.62 -1.27 9.06
C THR A 61 4.32 -0.90 7.60
N ILE A 62 4.79 0.25 7.13
CA ILE A 62 4.67 0.64 5.71
C ILE A 62 5.33 -0.43 4.83
N SER A 63 6.58 -0.78 5.10
CA SER A 63 7.32 -1.80 4.34
C SER A 63 6.60 -3.16 4.30
N ASN A 64 6.05 -3.62 5.43
CA ASN A 64 5.31 -4.89 5.51
C ASN A 64 4.03 -4.86 4.66
N ILE A 65 3.29 -3.75 4.69
CA ILE A 65 2.11 -3.54 3.85
C ILE A 65 2.51 -3.57 2.37
N GLU A 66 3.48 -2.73 2.00
CA GLU A 66 3.86 -2.57 0.60
C GLU A 66 4.56 -3.80 0.03
N SER A 67 5.13 -4.67 0.86
CA SER A 67 5.77 -5.92 0.42
C SER A 67 4.88 -7.14 0.51
N LEU A 68 3.61 -6.95 0.88
CA LEU A 68 2.65 -8.02 1.15
C LEU A 68 3.23 -9.06 2.13
N HIS A 69 4.05 -8.62 3.08
CA HIS A 69 4.65 -9.50 4.06
C HIS A 69 3.63 -9.95 5.11
N SER A 70 2.66 -9.08 5.41
CA SER A 70 1.52 -9.42 6.25
C SER A 70 0.27 -8.65 5.80
N VAL A 71 -0.89 -9.19 6.14
CA VAL A 71 -2.17 -8.49 5.96
C VAL A 71 -2.28 -7.40 7.03
N PRO A 72 -2.42 -6.11 6.67
CA PRO A 72 -2.62 -5.06 7.66
C PRO A 72 -3.96 -5.24 8.37
N SER A 73 -4.01 -4.87 9.65
CA SER A 73 -5.29 -4.61 10.28
C SER A 73 -6.01 -3.46 9.55
N LEU A 74 -7.35 -3.45 9.61
CA LEU A 74 -8.15 -2.36 9.03
C LEU A 74 -7.69 -0.98 9.56
N LYS A 75 -7.31 -0.90 10.84
CA LYS A 75 -6.77 0.33 11.45
C LYS A 75 -5.49 0.80 10.76
N ASN A 76 -4.55 -0.10 10.47
CA ASN A 76 -3.31 0.26 9.79
C ASN A 76 -3.54 0.62 8.31
N TYR A 77 -4.47 -0.08 7.65
CA TYR A 77 -4.93 0.28 6.30
C TYR A 77 -5.48 1.71 6.26
N LEU A 78 -6.40 2.06 7.15
CA LEU A 78 -7.00 3.41 7.19
C LEU A 78 -5.96 4.49 7.51
N LYS A 79 -4.98 4.20 8.37
CA LYS A 79 -3.86 5.12 8.63
C LYS A 79 -3.01 5.34 7.38
N TYR A 80 -2.69 4.28 6.63
CA TYR A 80 -1.95 4.36 5.38
C TYR A 80 -2.70 5.24 4.37
N VAL A 81 -3.99 4.96 4.15
CA VAL A 81 -4.86 5.73 3.25
C VAL A 81 -4.90 7.21 3.62
N ARG A 82 -5.07 7.51 4.92
CA ARG A 82 -5.01 8.89 5.43
C ARG A 82 -3.65 9.55 5.17
N GLY A 83 -2.54 8.82 5.37
CA GLY A 83 -1.19 9.34 5.13
C GLY A 83 -0.92 9.69 3.66
N LEU A 84 -1.65 9.06 2.74
CA LEU A 84 -1.64 9.39 1.31
C LEU A 84 -2.52 10.60 0.96
N ASP A 85 -3.27 11.16 1.90
CA ASP A 85 -4.28 12.19 1.62
C ASP A 85 -5.32 11.70 0.59
N VAL A 86 -5.90 10.53 0.88
CA VAL A 86 -6.95 9.87 0.10
C VAL A 86 -8.09 9.49 1.04
N GLU A 87 -9.33 9.53 0.55
CA GLU A 87 -10.52 9.13 1.31
C GLU A 87 -10.85 7.65 1.08
N PHE A 88 -11.17 6.93 2.15
CA PHE A 88 -11.80 5.61 2.09
C PHE A 88 -13.30 5.75 2.33
N GLY A 89 -14.12 5.18 1.46
CA GLY A 89 -15.57 5.25 1.59
C GLY A 89 -16.28 4.08 0.94
N PHE A 90 -17.51 3.86 1.36
CA PHE A 90 -18.40 2.85 0.78
C PHE A 90 -19.19 3.47 -0.37
N ARG A 91 -19.27 2.75 -1.49
CA ARG A 91 -20.18 3.07 -2.59
C ARG A 91 -21.17 1.93 -2.74
N LYS A 92 -22.47 2.22 -2.65
CA LYS A 92 -23.51 1.25 -2.94
C LYS A 92 -23.48 0.92 -4.44
N ARG A 93 -23.51 -0.36 -4.80
CA ARG A 93 -23.79 -0.74 -6.19
C ARG A 93 -25.28 -0.45 -6.45
N GLY A 94 -25.53 0.31 -7.52
CA GLY A 94 -26.88 0.47 -8.07
C GLY A 94 -27.38 -0.84 -8.67
#